data_AF-A0A9D4NA55-F1
#
_entry.id   AF-A0A9D4NA55-F1
#
_cell.length_a   1.000
_cell.length_b   1.000
_cell.length_c   1.000
_cell.angle_alpha   90.00
_cell.angle_beta   90.00
_cell.angle_gamma   90.00
#
_symmetry.space_group_name_H-M   'P 1'
#
loop_
_entity.id
_entity.type
_entity.pdbx_description
1 polymer ?
#
loop_
_entity_poly.entity_id
_entity_poly.type
_entity_poly.pdbx_seq_one_letter_code
_entity_poly.pdbx_strand_id
1 'polypeptide(L)'
;MMDQAAEVVRSGSMSLCQTSKRYNIPKTTLHDRVKNKFSSSKIGLKTMLTPIDETQLEQWALHMSRIGYGRARKELAHVVMQIIAEDGRKTLKVDGCFFARHPSLNLRTTVQLGKERSVIMDASRSILTLCAKQESAIDPSIVYLAKNFAMQYDDV
;
A
#
# COMPACT_ATOMS: atom_id res chain seq x y z
N MET A 1 -5.69 -24.19 -9.86
CA MET A 1 -4.96 -25.45 -9.64
C MET A 1 -4.95 -25.89 -8.17
N MET A 2 -4.31 -25.15 -7.25
CA MET A 2 -4.27 -25.54 -5.82
C MET A 2 -5.66 -25.65 -5.17
N ASP A 3 -6.53 -24.65 -5.40
CA ASP A 3 -7.86 -24.61 -4.79
C ASP A 3 -8.80 -25.70 -5.33
N GLN A 4 -8.68 -26.01 -6.62
CA GLN A 4 -9.40 -27.12 -7.24
C GLN A 4 -8.99 -28.47 -6.64
N ALA A 5 -7.68 -28.70 -6.42
CA ALA A 5 -7.20 -29.91 -5.79
C ALA A 5 -7.71 -30.05 -4.35
N ALA A 6 -7.77 -28.95 -3.59
CA ALA A 6 -8.32 -28.95 -2.23
C ALA A 6 -9.83 -29.24 -2.19
N GLU A 7 -10.58 -28.78 -3.19
CA GLU A 7 -12.02 -29.04 -3.31
C GLU A 7 -12.33 -30.51 -3.63
N VAL A 8 -11.57 -31.13 -4.54
CA VAL A 8 -11.70 -32.55 -4.89
C VAL A 8 -11.47 -33.45 -3.66
N VAL A 9 -10.55 -33.06 -2.77
CA VAL A 9 -10.33 -33.77 -1.52
C VAL A 9 -11.47 -33.52 -0.52
N ARG A 10 -11.93 -32.27 -0.37
CA ARG A 10 -13.02 -31.91 0.56
C ARG A 10 -14.35 -32.57 0.19
N SER A 11 -14.65 -32.68 -1.10
CA SER A 11 -15.82 -33.39 -1.62
C SER A 11 -15.74 -34.91 -1.48
N GLY A 12 -14.60 -35.46 -1.05
CA GLY A 12 -14.39 -36.90 -0.92
C GLY A 12 -14.20 -37.64 -2.25
N SER A 13 -14.10 -36.93 -3.38
CA SER A 13 -14.00 -37.51 -4.72
C SER A 13 -12.69 -38.29 -4.94
N MET A 14 -11.58 -37.84 -4.34
CA MET A 14 -10.27 -38.51 -4.40
C MET A 14 -9.52 -38.41 -3.08
N SER A 15 -8.71 -39.43 -2.80
CA SER A 15 -7.82 -39.40 -1.62
C SER A 15 -6.71 -38.36 -1.76
N LEU A 16 -6.14 -37.94 -0.62
CA LEU A 16 -5.04 -36.97 -0.57
C LEU A 16 -3.82 -37.41 -1.40
N CYS A 17 -3.51 -38.71 -1.40
CA CYS A 17 -2.39 -39.29 -2.14
C CYS A 17 -2.65 -39.29 -3.66
N GLN A 18 -3.87 -39.70 -4.05
CA GLN A 18 -4.26 -39.74 -5.46
C GLN A 18 -4.32 -38.34 -6.07
N THR A 19 -4.85 -37.37 -5.32
CA THR A 19 -4.89 -35.96 -5.72
C THR A 19 -3.48 -35.38 -5.83
N SER A 20 -2.60 -35.68 -4.87
CA SER A 20 -1.19 -35.25 -4.90
C SER A 20 -0.47 -35.70 -6.18
N LYS A 21 -0.64 -36.97 -6.58
CA LYS A 21 -0.07 -37.51 -7.82
C LYS A 21 -0.68 -36.87 -9.06
N ARG A 22 -2.01 -36.69 -9.08
CA ARG A 22 -2.74 -36.16 -10.24
C ARG A 22 -2.43 -34.69 -10.52
N TYR A 23 -2.33 -33.88 -9.47
CA TYR A 23 -2.06 -32.43 -9.58
C TYR A 23 -0.58 -32.09 -9.42
N ASN A 24 0.28 -33.08 -9.16
CA ASN A 24 1.71 -32.91 -8.88
C ASN A 24 1.99 -31.90 -7.74
N ILE A 25 1.18 -31.95 -6.68
CA ILE A 25 1.31 -31.08 -5.49
C ILE A 25 1.77 -31.93 -4.31
N PRO A 26 2.79 -31.51 -3.54
CA PRO A 26 3.21 -32.24 -2.34
C PRO A 26 2.06 -32.48 -1.36
N LYS A 27 1.98 -33.71 -0.83
CA LYS A 27 0.92 -34.14 0.09
C LYS A 27 0.78 -33.23 1.31
N THR A 28 1.91 -32.77 1.86
CA THR A 28 1.96 -31.87 3.02
C THR A 28 1.33 -30.49 2.71
N THR A 29 1.65 -29.91 1.56
CA THR A 29 1.07 -28.64 1.11
C THR A 29 -0.43 -28.76 0.85
N LEU A 30 -0.86 -29.87 0.24
CA LEU A 30 -2.29 -30.15 0.01
C LEU A 30 -3.04 -30.34 1.34
N HIS A 31 -2.45 -31.07 2.28
CA HIS A 31 -3.00 -31.26 3.63
C HIS A 31 -3.19 -29.94 4.37
N ASP A 32 -2.17 -29.07 4.37
CA ASP A 32 -2.22 -27.75 5.03
C ASP A 32 -3.30 -26.85 4.40
N ARG A 33 -3.51 -26.95 3.08
CA ARG A 33 -4.57 -26.23 2.37
C ARG A 33 -5.97 -26.76 2.71
N VAL A 34 -6.15 -28.08 2.79
CA VAL A 34 -7.43 -28.72 3.16
C VAL A 34 -7.82 -28.40 4.61
N LYS A 35 -6.84 -28.38 5.53
CA LYS A 35 -7.06 -27.95 6.93
C LYS A 35 -7.18 -26.45 7.10
N ASN A 36 -7.15 -25.68 6.01
CA ASN A 36 -7.22 -24.22 6.00
C ASN A 36 -6.24 -23.54 6.97
N LYS A 37 -5.04 -24.13 7.14
CA LYS A 37 -3.99 -23.59 8.04
C LYS A 37 -3.54 -22.20 7.61
N PHE A 38 -3.63 -21.90 6.32
CA PHE A 38 -3.40 -20.59 5.73
C PHE A 38 -4.68 -20.12 5.05
N SER A 39 -5.37 -19.14 5.65
CA SER A 39 -6.65 -18.62 5.15
C SER A 39 -6.50 -17.81 3.84
N SER A 40 -5.28 -17.39 3.52
CA SER A 40 -4.94 -16.54 2.38
C SER A 40 -4.12 -17.34 1.38
N SER A 41 -4.46 -17.23 0.08
CA SER A 41 -3.63 -17.77 -1.01
C SER A 41 -2.28 -17.05 -1.12
N LYS A 42 -2.17 -15.82 -0.59
CA LYS A 42 -0.92 -15.08 -0.51
C LYS A 42 -0.27 -15.34 0.86
N ILE A 43 0.92 -15.94 0.83
CA ILE A 43 1.75 -16.17 2.01
C ILE A 43 2.50 -14.85 2.28
N GLY A 44 2.07 -14.10 3.29
CA GLY A 44 2.66 -12.81 3.65
C GLY A 44 1.93 -12.15 4.80
N LEU A 45 2.52 -11.10 5.38
CA LEU A 45 1.84 -10.27 6.37
C LEU A 45 0.58 -9.67 5.72
N LYS A 46 -0.51 -9.63 6.49
CA LYS A 46 -1.72 -8.93 6.06
C LYS A 46 -1.41 -7.44 6.03
N THR A 47 -1.85 -6.78 4.97
CA THR A 47 -1.70 -5.33 4.81
C THR A 47 -2.42 -4.62 5.96
N MET A 48 -1.76 -3.62 6.55
CA MET A 48 -2.34 -2.80 7.62
C MET A 48 -3.51 -1.93 7.15
N LEU A 49 -3.45 -1.52 5.89
CA LEU A 49 -4.40 -0.62 5.27
C LEU A 49 -5.49 -1.45 4.57
N THR A 50 -6.76 -1.06 4.70
CA THR A 50 -7.83 -1.75 3.96
C THR A 50 -7.65 -1.48 2.47
N PRO A 51 -8.14 -2.37 1.58
CA PRO A 51 -8.06 -2.11 0.14
C PRO A 51 -8.73 -0.79 -0.27
N ILE A 52 -9.74 -0.34 0.48
CA ILE A 52 -10.43 0.93 0.27
C ILE A 52 -9.48 2.09 0.58
N ASP A 53 -8.92 2.09 1.79
CA ASP A 53 -7.98 3.12 2.25
C ASP A 53 -6.73 3.19 1.33
N GLU A 54 -6.25 2.04 0.83
CA GLU A 54 -5.14 1.98 -0.12
C GLU A 54 -5.46 2.69 -1.44
N THR A 55 -6.67 2.49 -1.96
CA THR A 55 -7.12 3.11 -3.21
C THR A 55 -7.31 4.62 -3.04
N GLN A 56 -7.84 5.06 -1.89
CA GLN A 56 -7.97 6.48 -1.57
C GLN A 56 -6.60 7.15 -1.47
N LEU A 57 -5.65 6.51 -0.80
CA LEU A 57 -4.28 7.01 -0.68
C LEU A 57 -3.58 7.12 -2.04
N GLU A 58 -3.84 6.16 -2.94
CA GLU A 58 -3.35 6.19 -4.32
C GLU A 58 -3.90 7.38 -5.10
N GLN A 59 -5.22 7.58 -5.08
CA GLN A 59 -5.89 8.69 -5.77
C GLN A 59 -5.40 10.04 -5.25
N TRP A 60 -5.26 10.18 -3.93
CA TRP A 60 -4.71 11.37 -3.31
C TRP A 60 -3.27 11.63 -3.78
N ALA A 61 -2.41 10.60 -3.78
CA ALA A 61 -1.02 10.75 -4.24
C ALA A 61 -0.93 11.15 -5.73
N LEU A 62 -1.79 10.59 -6.59
CA LEU A 62 -1.91 10.97 -8.00
C LEU A 62 -2.38 12.41 -8.16
N HIS A 63 -3.39 12.83 -7.41
CA HIS A 63 -3.90 14.19 -7.43
C HIS A 63 -2.82 15.20 -7.02
N MET A 64 -2.11 14.94 -5.92
CA MET A 64 -1.00 15.77 -5.46
C MET A 64 0.11 15.84 -6.51
N SER A 65 0.41 14.73 -7.18
CA SER A 65 1.37 14.72 -8.30
C SER A 65 0.91 15.56 -9.49
N ARG A 66 -0.39 15.60 -9.81
CA ARG A 66 -0.94 16.42 -10.91
C ARG A 66 -0.81 17.91 -10.66
N ILE A 67 -0.97 18.34 -9.41
CA ILE A 67 -0.82 19.76 -9.02
C ILE A 67 0.68 20.17 -8.98
N GLY A 68 1.60 19.21 -9.07
CA GLY A 68 3.05 19.46 -9.03
C GLY A 68 3.68 19.23 -7.65
N TYR A 69 2.88 18.85 -6.65
CA TYR A 69 3.31 18.54 -5.29
C TYR A 69 3.44 17.02 -5.09
N GLY A 70 4.34 16.38 -5.83
CA GLY A 70 4.64 14.96 -5.65
C GLY A 70 5.16 14.68 -4.23
N ARG A 71 4.61 13.65 -3.57
CA ARG A 71 4.92 13.31 -2.17
C ARG A 71 6.04 12.29 -2.05
N ALA A 72 6.87 12.44 -1.02
CA ALA A 72 7.96 11.52 -0.73
C ALA A 72 7.46 10.27 0.02
N ARG A 73 8.19 9.16 -0.12
CA ARG A 73 7.89 7.89 0.59
C ARG A 73 7.69 8.07 2.11
N LYS A 74 8.51 8.93 2.74
CA LYS A 74 8.44 9.19 4.18
C LYS A 74 7.16 9.95 4.58
N GLU A 75 6.75 10.91 3.76
CA GLU A 75 5.52 11.67 3.97
C GLU A 75 4.31 10.75 3.83
N LEU A 76 4.31 9.89 2.82
CA LEU A 76 3.26 8.89 2.65
C LEU A 76 3.16 7.95 3.85
N ALA A 77 4.29 7.49 4.38
CA ALA A 77 4.32 6.67 5.59
C ALA A 77 3.75 7.42 6.81
N HIS A 78 3.97 8.73 6.91
CA HIS A 78 3.43 9.56 7.98
C HIS A 78 1.91 9.69 7.88
N VAL A 79 1.37 9.96 6.69
CA VAL A 79 -0.08 10.01 6.44
C VAL A 79 -0.74 8.67 6.79
N VAL A 80 -0.12 7.56 6.39
CA VAL A 80 -0.62 6.21 6.76
C VAL A 80 -0.63 6.00 8.27
N MET A 81 0.42 6.43 8.98
CA MET A 81 0.46 6.35 10.44
C MET A 81 -0.65 7.18 11.07
N GLN A 82 -0.97 8.34 10.51
CA GLN A 82 -2.05 9.20 11.01
C GLN A 82 -3.43 8.57 10.81
N ILE A 83 -3.73 8.03 9.62
CA ILE A 83 -4.99 7.32 9.33
C ILE A 83 -5.18 6.16 10.32
N ILE A 84 -4.12 5.40 10.58
CA ILE A 84 -4.16 4.27 11.53
C ILE A 84 -4.38 4.75 12.97
N ALA A 85 -3.76 5.85 13.37
CA ALA A 85 -3.92 6.44 14.70
C ALA A 85 -5.35 6.96 14.92
N GLU A 86 -5.95 7.58 13.90
CA GLU A 86 -7.35 8.02 13.92
C GLU A 86 -8.33 6.84 14.02
N ASP A 87 -8.06 5.74 13.33
CA ASP A 87 -8.88 4.53 13.38
C ASP A 87 -8.70 3.70 14.67
N GLY A 88 -7.70 4.01 15.49
CA GLY A 88 -7.41 3.29 16.74
C GLY A 88 -6.91 1.84 16.56
N ARG A 89 -6.39 1.47 15.37
CA ARG A 89 -5.90 0.11 15.10
C ARG A 89 -4.50 -0.09 15.69
N LYS A 90 -4.25 -1.25 16.33
CA LYS A 90 -2.95 -1.59 16.93
C LYS A 90 -1.90 -1.87 15.84
N THR A 91 -0.79 -1.13 15.85
CA THR A 91 0.21 -1.11 14.77
C THR A 91 1.10 -2.35 14.73
N LEU A 92 1.23 -2.95 13.54
CA LEU A 92 2.37 -3.78 13.15
C LEU A 92 3.01 -3.11 11.92
N LYS A 93 4.29 -2.71 12.05
CA LYS A 93 5.20 -2.13 11.03
C LYS A 93 4.64 -1.88 9.61
N VAL A 94 4.68 -0.62 9.15
CA VAL A 94 4.27 -0.20 7.79
C VAL A 94 4.96 -1.05 6.71
N ASP A 95 4.15 -1.65 5.82
CA ASP A 95 4.64 -2.51 4.75
C ASP A 95 5.34 -1.70 3.65
N GLY A 96 6.59 -2.05 3.32
CA GLY A 96 7.33 -1.44 2.22
C GLY A 96 6.79 -1.75 0.81
N CYS A 97 5.78 -2.61 0.71
CA CYS A 97 5.25 -3.12 -0.56
C CYS A 97 4.08 -2.32 -1.14
N PHE A 98 3.70 -1.19 -0.53
CA PHE A 98 2.60 -0.34 -1.06
C PHE A 98 2.81 0.03 -2.53
N PHE A 99 3.99 0.53 -2.89
CA PHE A 99 4.33 0.88 -4.28
C PHE A 99 4.40 -0.33 -5.22
N ALA A 100 4.64 -1.53 -4.69
CA ALA A 100 4.62 -2.75 -5.50
C ALA A 100 3.19 -3.22 -5.82
N ARG A 101 2.20 -2.83 -4.99
CA ARG A 101 0.77 -3.11 -5.23
C ARG A 101 0.14 -2.12 -6.21
N HIS A 102 0.64 -0.89 -6.23
CA HIS A 102 0.08 0.23 -7.00
C HIS A 102 1.07 0.71 -8.08
N PRO A 103 1.12 0.06 -9.26
CA PRO A 103 2.08 0.38 -10.33
C PRO A 103 1.83 1.72 -11.02
N SER A 104 0.65 2.29 -10.83
CA SER A 104 0.27 3.66 -11.20
C SER A 104 1.14 4.72 -10.52
N LEU A 105 1.65 4.42 -9.33
CA LEU A 105 2.53 5.29 -8.56
C LEU A 105 3.98 4.90 -8.78
N ASN A 106 4.79 5.85 -9.25
CA ASN A 106 6.24 5.69 -9.29
C ASN A 106 6.91 6.72 -8.39
N LEU A 107 7.92 6.25 -7.65
CA LEU A 107 8.80 7.15 -6.90
C LEU A 107 9.69 7.87 -7.89
N ARG A 108 9.81 9.19 -7.74
CA ARG A 108 10.77 9.97 -8.50
C ARG A 108 12.18 9.43 -8.19
N THR A 109 12.87 8.94 -9.22
CA THR A 109 14.28 8.57 -9.10
C THR A 109 15.10 9.82 -8.77
N THR A 110 15.93 9.73 -7.74
CA THR A 110 16.88 10.77 -7.40
C THR A 110 17.90 10.88 -8.53
N VAL A 111 17.89 11.99 -9.26
CA VAL A 111 18.93 12.30 -10.24
C VAL A 111 20.01 13.11 -9.53
N GLN A 112 21.29 12.83 -9.82
CA GLN A 112 22.36 13.70 -9.37
C GLN A 112 22.14 15.10 -9.95
N LEU A 113 21.95 16.07 -9.07
CA LEU A 113 21.82 17.46 -9.47
C LEU A 113 23.19 17.93 -9.98
N GLY A 114 23.26 18.44 -11.21
CA GLY A 114 24.46 19.13 -11.68
C GLY A 114 24.80 20.31 -10.75
N LYS A 115 26.09 20.63 -10.60
CA LYS A 115 26.61 21.66 -9.68
C LYS A 115 25.83 22.97 -9.75
N GLU A 116 25.43 23.38 -10.95
CA GLU A 116 24.68 24.61 -11.20
C GLU A 116 23.32 24.62 -10.47
N ARG A 117 22.62 23.48 -10.43
CA ARG A 117 21.32 23.35 -9.75
C ARG A 117 21.46 23.23 -8.23
N SER A 118 22.57 22.67 -7.73
CA SER A 118 22.79 22.61 -6.28
C SER A 118 23.04 24.00 -5.68
N VAL A 119 23.79 24.85 -6.40
CA VAL A 119 24.05 26.24 -5.97
C VAL A 119 22.74 27.07 -5.95
N ILE A 120 21.89 26.90 -6.96
CA ILE A 120 20.57 27.57 -7.00
C ILE A 120 19.67 27.04 -5.86
N MET A 121 19.70 25.73 -5.56
CA MET A 121 18.95 25.17 -4.45
C MET A 121 19.42 25.64 -3.08
N ASP A 122 20.70 25.94 -2.86
CA ASP A 122 21.16 26.48 -1.58
C ASP A 122 20.66 27.93 -1.35
N ALA A 123 20.60 28.74 -2.41
CA ALA A 123 19.95 30.06 -2.36
C ALA A 123 18.42 29.98 -2.25
N SER A 124 17.79 28.97 -2.87
CA SER A 124 16.34 28.75 -2.78
C SER A 124 15.92 28.09 -1.46
N ARG A 125 16.84 27.34 -0.81
CA ARG A 125 16.61 26.66 0.47
C ARG A 125 16.36 27.65 1.58
N SER A 126 17.02 28.80 1.62
CA SER A 126 16.76 29.83 2.62
C SER A 126 15.31 30.36 2.50
N ILE A 127 14.84 30.59 1.27
CA ILE A 127 13.47 31.04 0.98
C ILE A 127 12.44 29.95 1.31
N LEU A 128 12.67 28.71 0.85
CA LEU A 128 11.80 27.56 1.16
C LEU A 128 11.80 27.21 2.65
N THR A 129 12.89 27.41 3.38
CA THR A 129 12.92 27.18 4.84
C THR A 129 12.12 28.25 5.60
N LEU A 130 12.06 29.48 5.07
CA LEU A 130 11.15 30.51 5.58
C LEU A 130 9.68 30.14 5.33
N CYS A 131 9.33 29.66 4.12
CA CYS A 131 7.97 29.20 3.82
C CYS A 131 7.60 27.90 4.57
N ALA A 132 8.51 26.94 4.71
CA ALA A 132 8.27 25.67 5.38
C ALA A 132 8.09 25.82 6.91
N LYS A 133 8.67 26.86 7.53
CA LYS A 133 8.36 27.24 8.91
C LYS A 133 6.92 27.74 9.10
N GLN A 134 6.27 28.17 8.02
CA GLN A 134 4.88 28.59 8.01
C GLN A 134 3.92 27.42 7.75
N GLU A 135 4.39 26.32 7.15
CA GLU A 135 3.60 25.13 6.77
C GLU A 135 3.75 23.92 7.71
N SER A 136 4.53 24.01 8.80
CA SER A 136 4.75 22.88 9.72
C SER A 136 3.54 22.48 10.56
N ALA A 137 2.40 23.16 10.40
CA ALA A 137 1.11 22.54 10.64
C ALA A 137 0.68 21.92 9.31
N ILE A 138 0.90 20.62 9.14
CA ILE A 138 0.17 19.85 8.11
C ILE A 138 -1.30 20.07 8.45
N ASP A 139 -1.94 20.98 7.72
CA ASP A 139 -3.26 21.50 8.04
C ASP A 139 -4.22 20.30 8.21
N PRO A 140 -4.93 20.17 9.33
CA PRO A 140 -6.00 19.17 9.49
C PRO A 140 -6.97 19.18 8.30
N SER A 141 -7.09 20.30 7.60
CA SER A 141 -7.79 20.47 6.32
C SER A 141 -7.30 19.53 5.21
N ILE A 142 -6.02 19.13 5.12
CA ILE A 142 -5.55 18.16 4.10
C ILE A 142 -6.13 16.76 4.35
N VAL A 143 -6.23 16.36 5.62
CA VAL A 143 -6.83 15.08 6.03
C VAL A 143 -8.35 15.12 5.84
N TYR A 144 -8.97 16.24 6.21
CA TYR A 144 -10.38 16.50 5.95
C TYR A 144 -10.71 16.61 4.45
N LEU A 145 -9.84 17.19 3.63
CA LEU A 145 -9.99 17.30 2.18
C LEU A 145 -9.84 15.93 1.52
N ALA A 146 -8.89 15.10 1.96
CA ALA A 146 -8.79 13.72 1.48
C ALA A 146 -10.06 12.90 1.82
N LYS A 147 -10.66 13.11 3.00
CA LYS A 147 -11.93 12.48 3.39
C LYS A 147 -13.16 13.09 2.69
N ASN A 148 -13.22 14.40 2.50
CA ASN A 148 -14.34 15.09 1.85
C ASN A 148 -14.36 14.89 0.33
N PHE A 149 -13.20 14.80 -0.33
CA PHE A 149 -13.13 14.42 -1.75
C PHE A 149 -13.62 12.99 -1.96
N ALA A 150 -13.41 12.09 -0.98
CA ALA A 150 -13.91 10.72 -1.05
C ALA A 150 -15.45 10.63 -0.89
N MET A 151 -16.07 11.56 -0.15
CA MET A 151 -17.52 11.59 0.07
C MET A 151 -18.31 12.23 -1.09
N GLN A 152 -17.62 12.89 -2.02
CA GLN A 152 -18.24 13.56 -3.18
C GLN A 152 -18.41 12.64 -4.40
N TYR A 153 -18.01 11.37 -4.31
CA TYR A 153 -18.04 10.39 -5.40
C TYR A 153 -18.84 9.11 -5.09
N ASP A 154 -19.70 9.13 -4.06
CA ASP A 154 -20.67 8.05 -3.79
C ASP A 154 -22.00 8.20 -4.57
N ASP A 155 -22.11 9.20 -5.46
CA ASP A 155 -23.29 9.44 -6.33
C ASP A 155 -22.87 9.53 -7.82
N VAL A 156 -22.37 8.44 -8.42
CA VAL A 156 -22.55 8.09 -9.86
C VAL A 156 -22.44 6.58 -10.05
#